data_AF-A0A519UX91-F1
#
_entry.id   AF-A0A519UX91-F1
#
_cell.length_a   1.000
_cell.length_b   1.000
_cell.length_c   1.000
_cell.angle_alpha   90.00
_cell.angle_beta   90.00
_cell.angle_gamma   90.00
#
_symmetry.space_group_name_H-M   'P 1'
#
loop_
_entity.id
_entity.type
_entity.pdbx_description
1 polymer ?
#
loop_
_entity_poly.entity_id
_entity_poly.type
_entity_poly.pdbx_seq_one_letter_code
_entity_poly.pdbx_strand_id
1 'polypeptide(L)' 'MIHLPVLIADLGLILAAAGITTLLFKKIKQPLVLGYILAGVLVGPYINFMPTVTDHKSITIWAEIGVIFLLF' A
#
# COMPACT_ATOMS: atom_id res chain seq x y z
N MET A 1 -24.47 -2.95 -7.96
CA MET A 1 -23.01 -3.12 -8.05
C MET A 1 -22.49 -3.26 -6.64
N ILE A 2 -21.64 -4.24 -6.35
CA ILE A 2 -21.17 -4.51 -4.99
C ILE A 2 -20.32 -3.31 -4.55
N HIS A 3 -20.87 -2.44 -3.71
CA HIS A 3 -20.11 -1.38 -3.05
C HIS A 3 -19.22 -2.05 -2.02
N LEU A 4 -18.08 -2.58 -2.45
CA LEU A 4 -17.03 -2.94 -1.51
C LEU A 4 -16.68 -1.67 -0.75
N PRO A 5 -16.63 -1.68 0.60
CA PRO A 5 -16.18 -0.51 1.34
C PRO A 5 -14.83 -0.07 0.76
N VAL A 6 -14.74 1.19 0.35
CA VAL A 6 -13.55 1.76 -0.32
C VAL A 6 -12.26 1.40 0.45
N LEU A 7 -12.35 1.38 1.78
CA LEU A 7 -11.30 0.96 2.70
C LEU A 7 -10.72 -0.45 2.43
N ILE A 8 -11.57 -1.44 2.11
CA ILE A 8 -11.14 -2.82 1.84
C ILE A 8 -10.48 -2.91 0.47
N ALA A 9 -10.99 -2.19 -0.52
CA ALA A 9 -10.38 -2.11 -1.84
C ALA A 9 -8.99 -1.45 -1.76
N ASP A 10 -8.88 -0.36 -1.01
CA ASP A 10 -7.62 0.36 -0.76
C ASP A 10 -6.60 -0.55 -0.07
N LEU A 11 -7.02 -1.30 0.96
CA LEU A 11 -6.14 -2.27 1.62
C LEU A 11 -5.65 -3.34 0.65
N GLY A 12 -6.56 -3.94 -0.12
CA GLY A 12 -6.21 -4.99 -1.08
C GLY A 12 -5.19 -4.50 -2.09
N LEU A 13 -5.34 -3.26 -2.55
CA LEU A 13 -4.42 -2.61 -3.48
C LEU A 13 -3.05 -2.32 -2.83
N ILE A 14 -3.02 -1.79 -1.60
CA ILE A 14 -1.78 -1.56 -0.83
C ILE A 14 -1.02 -2.88 -0.63
N LEU A 15 -1.70 -3.94 -0.19
CA LEU A 15 -1.09 -5.25 0.05
C LEU A 15 -0.59 -5.90 -1.24
N ALA A 16 -1.37 -5.81 -2.32
CA ALA A 16 -0.98 -6.35 -3.62
C ALA A 16 0.28 -5.64 -4.15
N ALA A 17 0.29 -4.31 -4.14
CA ALA A 17 1.44 -3.53 -4.58
C ALA A 17 2.69 -3.81 -3.72
N ALA A 18 2.54 -3.79 -2.39
CA ALA A 18 3.63 -4.12 -1.48
C ALA A 18 4.16 -5.54 -1.70
N GLY A 19 3.27 -6.51 -1.93
CA GLY A 19 3.66 -7.89 -2.25
C GLY A 19 4.46 -7.99 -3.55
N ILE A 20 3.97 -7.35 -4.62
CA ILE A 20 4.63 -7.35 -5.93
C ILE A 20 6.00 -6.67 -5.86
N THR A 21 6.10 -5.47 -5.28
CA THR A 21 7.37 -4.74 -5.18
C THR A 21 8.36 -5.45 -4.28
N THR A 22 7.91 -6.06 -3.18
CA THR A 22 8.76 -6.83 -2.27
C THR A 22 9.34 -8.06 -2.97
N LEU A 23 8.53 -8.80 -3.74
CA LEU A 23 9.00 -9.94 -4.52
C LEU A 23 10.02 -9.51 -5.58
N LEU A 24 9.77 -8.38 -6.25
CA LEU A 24 10.70 -7.80 -7.21
C LEU A 24 12.03 -7.41 -6.56
N PHE A 25 11.99 -6.69 -5.44
CA PHE A 25 13.19 -6.23 -4.72
C PHE A 25 13.98 -7.39 -4.10
N LYS A 26 13.28 -8.41 -3.58
CA LYS A 26 13.89 -9.64 -3.11
C LYS A 26 14.63 -10.36 -4.24
N LYS A 27 14.06 -10.42 -5.45
CA LYS A 27 14.71 -11.03 -6.63
C LYS A 27 15.98 -10.28 -7.05
N ILE A 28 15.98 -8.95 -6.95
CA ILE A 28 17.11 -8.09 -7.32
C ILE A 28 18.11 -7.93 -6.14
N LYS A 29 17.87 -8.58 -4.99
CA LYS A 29 18.68 -8.49 -3.76
C LYS A 29 18.79 -7.08 -3.18
N GLN A 30 17.78 -6.24 -3.41
CA GLN A 30 17.70 -4.90 -2.83
C GLN A 30 17.06 -4.93 -1.43
N PRO A 31 17.36 -3.96 -0.56
CA PRO A 31 16.70 -3.82 0.74
C PRO A 31 15.17 -3.76 0.59
N LEU A 32 14.46 -4.59 1.36
CA LEU A 32 13.00 -4.71 1.27
C LEU A 32 12.29 -3.40 1.62
N VAL A 33 12.88 -2.60 2.52
CA VAL A 33 12.37 -1.28 2.91
C VAL A 33 12.14 -0.36 1.70
N LEU A 34 13.03 -0.41 0.71
CA LEU A 34 12.88 0.37 -0.51
C LEU A 34 11.65 -0.08 -1.32
N GLY A 35 11.37 -1.38 -1.35
CA GLY A 35 10.19 -1.94 -2.02
C GLY A 35 8.88 -1.47 -1.40
N TYR A 36 8.81 -1.37 -0.08
CA TYR A 36 7.63 -0.84 0.62
C TYR A 36 7.41 0.65 0.32
N ILE A 37 8.47 1.46 0.31
CA ILE A 37 8.40 2.88 -0.03
C ILE A 37 7.93 3.05 -1.48
N LEU A 38 8.49 2.28 -2.40
CA LEU A 38 8.11 2.32 -3.81
C LEU A 38 6.66 1.91 -4.03
N ALA A 39 6.17 0.86 -3.35
CA ALA A 39 4.76 0.49 -3.40
C ALA A 39 3.85 1.64 -2.95
N GLY A 40 4.19 2.30 -1.85
CA GLY A 40 3.45 3.47 -1.36
C GLY A 40 3.43 4.63 -2.36
N VAL A 41 4.54 4.88 -3.06
CA VAL A 41 4.60 5.90 -4.12
C VAL A 41 3.78 5.51 -5.34
N LEU A 42 3.81 4.24 -5.75
CA LEU A 42 3.07 3.73 -6.91
C LEU A 42 1.55 3.76 -6.71
N VAL A 43 1.11 3.46 -5.49
CA VAL A 43 -0.29 3.41 -5.08
C VAL A 43 -0.80 4.74 -4.51
N GLY A 44 0.12 5.65 -4.20
CA GLY A 44 -0.20 6.98 -3.69
C GLY A 44 -0.70 7.93 -4.78
N PRO A 45 -1.30 9.06 -4.39
CA PRO A 45 -1.97 10.00 -5.31
C PRO A 45 -1.03 10.71 -6.30
N TYR A 46 0.28 10.46 -6.23
CA TYR A 46 1.28 11.06 -7.12
C TYR A 46 1.36 10.40 -8.50
N ILE A 47 0.81 9.19 -8.68
CA ILE A 47 0.84 8.47 -9.96
C ILE A 47 -0.58 8.29 -10.52
N ASN A 48 -0.93 9.11 -11.52
CA ASN A 48 -2.25 9.10 -12.16
C ASN A 48 -2.50 7.90 -13.10
N PHE A 49 -1.53 7.01 -13.30
CA PHE A 49 -1.60 5.90 -14.27
C PHE A 49 -2.15 4.59 -13.66
N MET A 50 -2.21 4.47 -12.32
CA MET A 50 -2.68 3.26 -11.63
C MET A 50 -3.87 3.59 -10.70
N PRO A 51 -4.72 2.59 -10.36
CA PRO A 51 -5.70 2.76 -9.30
C PRO A 51 -4.98 3.14 -8.01
N THR A 52 -5.35 4.29 -7.45
CA THR A 52 -4.62 4.97 -6.37
C THR A 52 -5.50 5.14 -5.15
N VAL A 53 -4.89 4.99 -3.97
CA VAL A 53 -5.54 5.31 -2.70
C VAL A 53 -5.50 6.84 -2.55
N THR A 54 -6.63 7.47 -2.86
CA THR A 54 -6.76 8.94 -2.84
C THR A 54 -7.40 9.45 -1.56
N ASP A 55 -8.07 8.58 -0.80
CA ASP A 55 -8.69 8.97 0.46
C ASP A 55 -7.65 9.03 1.59
N HIS A 56 -7.27 10.25 1.95
CA HIS A 56 -6.41 10.53 3.10
C HIS A 56 -6.94 9.91 4.41
N LYS A 57 -8.27 9.76 4.56
CA LYS A 57 -8.87 9.12 5.72
C LYS A 57 -8.55 7.62 5.77
N SER A 58 -8.69 6.92 4.64
CA SER A 58 -8.29 5.50 4.51
C SER A 58 -6.81 5.31 4.85
N ILE A 59 -5.93 6.16 4.30
CA ILE A 59 -4.48 6.08 4.56
C ILE A 59 -4.18 6.25 6.05
N THR A 60 -4.82 7.22 6.70
CA THR A 60 -4.61 7.50 8.14
C THR A 60 -5.05 6.31 9.00
N ILE A 61 -6.23 5.74 8.72
CA ILE A 61 -6.74 4.56 9.43
C ILE A 61 -5.77 3.38 9.31
N TRP A 62 -5.27 3.10 8.09
CA TRP A 62 -4.33 2.00 7.89
C TRP A 62 -2.96 2.24 8.54
N ALA A 63 -2.48 3.50 8.54
CA ALA A 63 -1.25 3.87 9.22
C ALA A 63 -1.36 3.69 10.74
N GLU A 64 -2.47 4.13 11.35
CA GLU A 64 -2.74 3.93 12.78
C GLU A 64 -2.78 2.45 13.15
N ILE A 65 -3.51 1.63 12.38
CA ILE A 65 -3.57 0.17 12.57
C ILE A 65 -2.18 -0.45 12.44
N GLY A 66 -1.40 -0.04 11.44
CA GLY A 66 -0.03 -0.53 11.24
C GLY A 66 0.90 -0.17 12.41
N VAL A 67 0.82 1.06 12.92
CA VAL A 67 1.59 1.50 14.09
C VAL A 67 1.19 0.70 15.34
N ILE A 68 -0.11 0.43 15.55
CA ILE A 68 -0.58 -0.41 16.65
C ILE A 68 0.06 -1.80 16.57
N PHE A 69 0.03 -2.46 15.40
CA PHE A 69 0.67 -3.77 15.21
C PHE A 69 2.20 -3.77 15.40
N LEU A 70 2.86 -2.62 15.28
CA LEU A 70 4.31 -2.51 15.51
C LEU A 70 4.67 -2.27 16.97
N LEU A 71 3.78 -1.59 17.72
CA LEU A 71 4.03 -1.20 19.11
C LEU A 71 3.53 -2.22 20.14
N PHE A 72 2.56 -3.06 19.75
CA PHE A 72 1.97 -4.11 20.59
C PHE A 72 2.28 -5.49 20.00
#